data_AF-A0A224V9B5-F1
#
_entry.id   AF-A0A224V9B5-F1
#
_cell.length_a   1.000
_cell.length_b   1.000
_cell.length_c   1.000
_cell.angle_alpha   90.00
_cell.angle_beta   90.00
_cell.angle_gamma   90.00
#
_symmetry.space_group_name_H-M   'P 1'
#
loop_
_entity.id
_entity.type
_entity.pdbx_description
1 polymer ?
#
loop_
_entity_poly.entity_id
_entity_poly.type
_entity_poly.pdbx_seq_one_letter_code
_entity_poly.pdbx_strand_id
1 'polypeptide(L)'
;MGYDKYKRYSVLAVKDVLQVSAVATYRNTALAVNTLSCFKISHSQVGKLIVQAGKQIKAQQQSEERYDGITQKKKGASALS
;
A
#
# COMPACT_ATOMS: atom_id res chain seq x y z
N MET A 1 -19.88 0.44 -6.28
CA MET A 1 -18.50 0.92 -6.42
C MET A 1 -18.45 2.37 -5.93
N GLY A 2 -18.18 2.61 -4.64
CA GLY A 2 -18.21 3.96 -4.06
C GLY A 2 -16.93 4.73 -4.41
N TYR A 3 -17.03 5.69 -5.32
CA TYR A 3 -15.95 6.64 -5.57
C TYR A 3 -15.94 7.67 -4.44
N ASP A 4 -14.94 7.55 -3.56
CA ASP A 4 -14.66 8.52 -2.51
C ASP A 4 -14.30 9.86 -3.17
N LYS A 5 -15.14 10.89 -2.97
CA LYS A 5 -15.04 12.22 -3.62
C LYS A 5 -13.69 12.92 -3.38
N TYR A 6 -12.90 12.45 -2.42
CA TYR A 6 -11.59 13.03 -2.08
C TYR A 6 -10.41 12.18 -2.52
N LYS A 7 -10.62 10.96 -3.04
CA LYS A 7 -9.55 10.14 -3.61
C LYS A 7 -9.32 10.51 -5.07
N ARG A 8 -8.33 11.37 -5.30
CA ARG A 8 -7.84 11.71 -6.65
C ARG A 8 -7.21 10.53 -7.39
N TYR A 9 -6.84 9.46 -6.69
CA TYR A 9 -6.20 8.28 -7.25
C TYR A 9 -6.97 7.01 -6.92
N SER A 10 -7.21 6.16 -7.92
CA SER A 10 -7.76 4.83 -7.71
C SER A 10 -6.75 3.94 -6.98
N VAL A 11 -7.23 2.88 -6.33
CA VAL A 11 -6.35 1.91 -5.67
C VAL A 11 -5.39 1.27 -6.67
N LEU A 12 -5.85 1.04 -7.91
CA LEU A 12 -5.01 0.55 -9.01
C LEU A 12 -3.90 1.55 -9.37
N ALA A 13 -4.22 2.84 -9.52
CA ALA A 13 -3.22 3.85 -9.81
C ALA A 13 -2.16 3.95 -8.71
N VAL A 14 -2.56 3.82 -7.43
CA VAL A 14 -1.59 3.80 -6.31
C VAL A 14 -0.69 2.56 -6.39
N LYS A 15 -1.23 1.38 -6.71
CA LYS A 15 -0.45 0.15 -6.89
C LYS A 15 0.59 0.32 -8.00
N ASP A 16 0.20 0.85 -9.15
CA ASP A 16 1.09 1.02 -10.29
C ASP A 16 2.21 2.02 -9.98
N VAL A 17 1.88 3.15 -9.32
CA VAL A 17 2.87 4.12 -8.84
C VAL A 17 3.86 3.48 -7.88
N LEU A 18 3.38 2.66 -6.94
CA LEU A 18 4.23 1.93 -5.99
C LEU A 18 5.18 0.97 -6.71
N GLN A 19 4.67 0.21 -7.67
CA GLN A 19 5.47 -0.76 -8.43
C GLN A 19 6.57 -0.08 -9.25
N VAL A 20 6.27 1.02 -9.94
CA VAL A 20 7.28 1.79 -10.68
C VAL A 20 8.29 2.43 -9.69
N SER A 21 7.84 2.85 -8.52
CA SER A 21 8.71 3.44 -7.49
C SER A 21 9.65 2.47 -6.78
N ALA A 22 9.36 1.17 -6.86
CA ALA A 22 10.28 0.14 -6.38
C ALA A 22 11.54 0.04 -7.25
N VAL A 23 11.46 0.43 -8.52
CA VAL A 23 12.56 0.30 -9.51
C VAL A 23 13.18 1.66 -9.84
N ALA A 24 12.38 2.73 -9.87
CA ALA A 24 12.81 4.05 -10.32
C ALA A 24 12.69 5.13 -9.22
N THR A 25 13.51 6.18 -9.33
CA THR A 25 13.47 7.32 -8.40
C THR A 25 12.14 8.07 -8.46
N TYR A 26 11.83 8.86 -7.42
CA TYR A 26 10.58 9.64 -7.33
C TYR A 26 10.37 10.63 -8.48
N ARG A 27 11.46 11.10 -9.11
CA ARG A 27 11.38 12.00 -10.26
C ARG A 27 11.03 11.23 -11.53
N ASN A 28 11.66 10.08 -11.75
CA ASN A 28 11.44 9.26 -12.94
C ASN A 28 10.05 8.60 -12.91
N THR A 29 9.58 8.18 -11.73
CA THR A 29 8.20 7.71 -11.52
C THR A 29 7.18 8.78 -11.83
N ALA A 30 7.35 9.99 -11.29
CA ALA A 30 6.43 11.09 -11.60
C ALA A 30 6.40 11.39 -13.11
N LEU A 31 7.55 11.35 -13.77
CA LEU A 31 7.64 11.52 -15.21
C LEU A 31 6.89 10.40 -15.96
N ALA A 32 7.15 9.13 -15.63
CA ALA A 32 6.48 7.98 -16.24
C ALA A 32 4.96 8.00 -16.04
N VAL A 33 4.49 8.38 -14.85
CA VAL A 33 3.05 8.50 -14.56
C VAL A 33 2.45 9.64 -15.36
N ASN A 34 3.15 10.78 -15.47
CA ASN A 34 2.68 11.94 -16.22
C ASN A 34 2.70 11.75 -17.75
N THR A 35 3.46 10.79 -18.26
CA THR A 35 3.52 10.45 -19.69
C THR A 35 2.56 9.33 -20.07
N LEU A 36 2.39 8.32 -19.20
CA LEU A 36 1.58 7.13 -19.49
C LEU A 36 0.12 7.26 -19.01
N SER A 37 -0.17 8.21 -18.11
CA SER A 37 -1.51 8.40 -17.56
C SER A 37 -2.08 9.79 -17.87
N CYS A 38 -3.40 9.91 -17.79
CA CYS A 38 -4.09 11.17 -18.02
C CYS A 38 -4.09 12.11 -16.79
N PHE A 39 -3.42 11.76 -15.69
CA PHE A 39 -3.36 12.57 -14.48
C PHE A 39 -1.94 13.09 -14.20
N LYS A 40 -1.87 14.26 -13.57
CA LYS A 40 -0.60 14.92 -13.23
C LYS A 40 -0.24 14.71 -11.76
N ILE A 41 0.97 14.22 -11.52
CA ILE A 41 1.53 13.99 -10.20
C ILE A 41 2.93 14.60 -10.09
N SER A 42 3.26 15.18 -8.94
CA SER A 42 4.61 15.65 -8.63
C SER A 42 5.43 14.59 -7.92
N HIS A 43 6.76 14.67 -8.02
CA HIS A 43 7.67 13.74 -7.32
C HIS A 43 7.45 13.76 -5.78
N SER A 44 7.09 14.91 -5.20
CA SER A 44 6.75 15.01 -3.78
C SER A 44 5.44 14.29 -3.44
N GLN A 45 4.45 14.32 -4.34
CA GLN A 45 3.21 13.57 -4.18
C GLN A 45 3.45 12.06 -4.25
N VAL A 46 4.34 11.61 -5.16
CA VAL A 46 4.78 10.22 -5.22
C VAL A 46 5.38 9.79 -3.88
N GLY A 47 6.31 10.57 -3.32
CA GLY A 47 6.90 10.28 -2.01
C GLY A 47 5.86 10.17 -0.88
N LYS A 48 4.87 11.07 -0.85
CA LYS A 48 3.78 11.02 0.14
C LYS A 48 2.92 9.76 -0.01
N LEU A 49 2.61 9.34 -1.23
CA LEU A 49 1.85 8.11 -1.50
C LEU A 49 2.61 6.88 -1.01
N ILE A 50 3.92 6.81 -1.26
CA ILE A 50 4.77 5.69 -0.82
C ILE A 50 4.79 5.59 0.70
N VAL A 51 4.98 6.71 1.40
CA VAL A 51 4.99 6.74 2.88
C VAL A 51 3.63 6.31 3.44
N GLN A 52 2.53 6.78 2.86
CA GLN A 52 1.19 6.39 3.29
C GLN A 52 0.92 4.90 3.06
N ALA A 53 1.26 4.39 1.88
CA ALA A 53 1.13 2.97 1.56
C ALA A 53 1.98 2.10 2.49
N GLY A 54 3.23 2.51 2.76
CA GLY A 54 4.10 1.80 3.70
C GLY A 54 3.54 1.73 5.12
N LYS A 55 2.87 2.79 5.59
CA LYS A 55 2.16 2.77 6.89
C LYS A 55 0.99 1.78 6.89
N GLN A 56 0.20 1.74 5.81
CA GLN A 56 -0.91 0.79 5.69
C GLN A 56 -0.42 -0.66 5.64
N ILE A 57 0.63 -0.95 4.88
CA ILE A 57 1.24 -2.29 4.81
C ILE A 57 1.73 -2.73 6.19
N LYS A 58 2.44 -1.85 6.92
CA LYS A 58 2.89 -2.16 8.28
C LYS A 58 1.73 -2.40 9.24
N ALA A 59 0.67 -1.60 9.17
CA ALA A 59 -0.53 -1.81 9.99
C ALA A 59 -1.21 -3.15 9.67
N GLN A 60 -1.25 -3.53 8.39
CA GLN A 60 -1.81 -4.80 7.94
C GLN A 60 -0.94 -5.98 8.43
N GLN A 61 0.38 -5.91 8.29
CA GLN A 61 1.32 -6.91 8.80
C GLN A 61 1.18 -7.10 10.32
N GLN A 62 1.11 -6.02 11.09
CA GLN A 62 0.91 -6.10 12.54
C GLN A 62 -0.45 -6.68 12.93
N SER A 63 -1.50 -6.40 12.14
CA SER A 63 -2.80 -7.01 12.35
C SER A 63 -2.79 -8.51 12.06
N GLU A 64 -2.04 -8.95 11.06
CA GLU A 64 -1.91 -10.36 10.65
C GLU A 64 -1.06 -11.15 11.65
N GLU A 65 0.09 -10.62 12.07
CA GLU A 65 0.91 -11.17 13.16
C GLU A 65 0.11 -11.32 14.46
N ARG A 66 -0.76 -10.35 14.76
CA ARG A 66 -1.61 -10.40 15.96
C ARG A 66 -2.58 -11.58 15.93
N TYR A 67 -3.07 -12.00 14.76
CA TYR A 67 -3.93 -13.18 14.64
C TYR A 67 -3.15 -14.48 14.63
N ASP A 68 -1.95 -14.52 14.02
CA ASP A 68 -1.08 -15.70 14.05
C ASP A 68 -0.64 -16.07 15.48
N GLY A 69 -0.38 -15.08 16.34
CA GLY A 69 -0.10 -15.33 17.76
C GLY A 69 -1.29 -15.92 18.54
N ILE A 70 -2.53 -15.69 18.09
CA ILE A 70 -3.75 -16.18 18.74
C ILE A 70 -4.08 -17.61 18.26
N THR A 71 -3.89 -17.91 16.98
CA THR A 71 -4.12 -19.27 16.44
C THR A 71 -3.12 -20.29 16.99
N GLN A 72 -1.87 -19.89 17.26
CA GLN A 72 -0.89 -20.78 17.92
C GLN A 72 -1.27 -21.10 19.37
N LYS A 73 -1.80 -20.13 20.14
CA LYS A 73 -2.27 -20.39 21.52
C LYS A 73 -3.49 -21.30 21.57
N LYS A 74 -4.37 -21.26 20.56
CA LYS A 74 -5.58 -22.09 20.53
C LYS A 74 -5.31 -23.54 20.11
N LYS A 75 -4.29 -23.79 19.27
CA LYS A 75 -3.87 -25.15 18.89
C LYS A 75 -3.18 -25.91 20.02
N GLY A 76 -2.52 -25.22 20.96
CA GLY A 76 -1.92 -25.84 22.15
C GLY A 76 -2.92 -26.20 23.26
N ALA A 77 -4.09 -25.56 23.30
CA ALA A 77 -5.09 -25.77 24.36
C ALA A 77 -6.11 -26.89 24.06
N SER A 78 -6.10 -27.45 22.85
CA SER A 78 -7.03 -28.53 22.44
C SER A 78 -6.40 -29.93 22.46
N ALA A 79 -5.14 -30.07 22.93
CA ALA A 79 -4.42 -31.35 23.00
C ALA A 79 -4.21 -31.85 24.45
N LEU A 80 -4.78 -31.16 25.44
CA LEU A 80 -4.88 -31.61 26.83
C LEU A 80 -6.35 -31.51 27.29
N SER A 81 -7.17 -32.49 26.92
CA SER A 81 -8.44 -32.79 27.58
C SER A 81 -8.78 -34.26 27.36
#